data_AF-A0A9D4KCG8-F1
#
_entry.id   AF-A0A9D4KCG8-F1
#
_cell.length_a   1.000
_cell.length_b   1.000
_cell.length_c   1.000
_cell.angle_alpha   90.00
_cell.angle_beta   90.00
_cell.angle_gamma   90.00
#
_symmetry.space_group_name_H-M   'P 1'
#
loop_
_entity.id
_entity.type
_entity.pdbx_description
1 polymer ?
#
loop_
_entity_poly.entity_id
_entity_poly.type
_entity_poly.pdbx_seq_one_letter_code
_entity_poly.pdbx_strand_id
1 'polypeptide(L)'
;MTWDKHKKYNKDEYMRKLASCLRCRVRIELERLRKQSCSDELFLRSAKFAIENILHCFSGDHKMCKERSRVCTYRVTSSYKHFPYGEPLALQESDKKIVLGNINKTFDATGLKEVAKLFNTNACESLNASVFQYAPKTSFYARNFAALCHSAVHTRSLGPSKSSMKVAEKVTGTKISLHSMIYNQLKAKDRRRKYDSRRKASVRYKIVRFYLRKRHANRALYRDGLYASESMPSTSAADHSYGLKV
;
A
#
# COMPACT_ATOMS: atom_id res chain seq x y z
N MET A 1 11.01 22.90 -24.91
CA MET A 1 12.00 22.10 -24.19
C MET A 1 13.19 21.93 -25.12
N THR A 2 14.21 22.77 -24.99
CA THR A 2 15.36 22.75 -25.91
C THR A 2 16.26 21.57 -25.56
N TRP A 3 16.10 20.47 -26.31
CA TRP A 3 16.91 19.25 -26.23
C TRP A 3 18.41 19.51 -26.43
N ASP A 4 18.78 20.66 -27.00
CA ASP A 4 20.14 21.04 -27.35
C ASP A 4 21.14 21.03 -26.19
N LYS A 5 20.68 21.17 -24.93
CA LYS A 5 21.54 21.11 -23.74
C LYS A 5 21.84 19.68 -23.25
N HIS A 6 21.15 18.67 -23.76
CA HIS A 6 21.29 17.27 -23.33
C HIS A 6 21.63 16.30 -24.48
N LYS A 7 22.46 16.75 -25.45
CA LYS A 7 22.95 15.94 -26.58
C LYS A 7 23.70 14.65 -26.18
N LYS A 8 23.99 14.45 -24.89
CA LYS A 8 24.60 13.23 -24.34
C LYS A 8 23.68 12.00 -24.39
N TYR A 9 22.36 12.18 -24.49
CA TYR A 9 21.39 11.08 -24.47
C TYR A 9 20.56 11.03 -25.75
N ASN A 10 20.21 9.80 -26.18
CA ASN A 10 19.20 9.62 -27.23
C ASN A 10 17.88 10.28 -26.79
N LYS A 11 17.28 11.08 -27.67
CA LYS A 11 16.04 11.82 -27.40
C LYS A 11 14.91 10.93 -26.88
N ASP A 12 14.75 9.73 -27.45
CA ASP A 12 13.66 8.83 -27.07
C ASP A 12 13.88 8.22 -25.69
N GLU A 13 15.12 7.82 -25.40
CA GLU A 13 15.50 7.34 -24.08
C GLU A 13 15.33 8.43 -23.02
N TYR A 14 15.71 9.66 -23.39
CA TYR A 14 15.53 10.83 -22.54
C TYR A 14 14.04 11.03 -22.21
N MET A 15 13.18 11.13 -23.22
CA MET A 15 11.75 11.35 -23.00
C MET A 15 11.10 10.20 -22.21
N ARG A 16 11.53 8.95 -22.45
CA ARG A 16 11.04 7.77 -21.71
C ARG A 16 11.39 7.84 -20.23
N LYS A 17 12.63 8.18 -19.89
CA LYS A 17 13.08 8.28 -18.49
C LYS A 17 12.43 9.46 -17.79
N LEU A 18 12.29 10.61 -18.45
CA LEU A 18 11.54 11.76 -17.93
C LEU A 18 10.08 11.40 -17.62
N ALA A 19 9.39 10.74 -18.56
CA ALA A 19 8.01 10.30 -18.36
C ALA A 19 7.89 9.28 -17.22
N SER A 20 8.85 8.35 -17.09
CA SER A 20 8.92 7.41 -15.97
C SER A 20 9.09 8.14 -14.63
N CYS A 21 10.02 9.08 -14.55
CA CYS A 21 10.25 9.88 -13.34
C CYS A 21 9.05 10.73 -12.95
N LEU A 22 8.39 11.39 -13.91
CA LEU A 22 7.15 12.15 -13.66
C LEU A 22 6.05 11.23 -13.10
N ARG A 23 5.79 10.08 -13.73
CA ARG A 23 4.80 9.11 -13.26
C ARG A 23 5.11 8.60 -11.85
N CYS A 24 6.35 8.19 -11.61
CA CYS A 24 6.81 7.75 -10.29
C CYS A 24 6.65 8.86 -9.25
N ARG A 25 6.99 10.10 -9.61
CA ARG A 25 6.87 11.25 -8.72
C ARG A 25 5.42 11.52 -8.34
N VAL A 26 4.53 11.64 -9.31
CA VAL A 26 3.08 11.83 -9.09
C VAL A 26 2.54 10.70 -8.22
N ARG A 27 2.86 9.44 -8.52
CA ARG A 27 2.40 8.28 -7.74
C ARG A 27 2.79 8.39 -6.27
N ILE A 28 4.06 8.63 -5.98
CA ILE A 28 4.55 8.68 -4.60
C ILE A 28 3.96 9.89 -3.86
N GLU A 29 3.80 11.03 -4.52
CA GLU A 29 3.14 12.21 -3.93
C GLU A 29 1.70 11.88 -3.51
N LEU A 30 0.90 11.31 -4.42
CA LEU A 30 -0.49 10.95 -4.14
C LEU A 30 -0.60 9.85 -3.07
N GLU A 31 0.27 8.83 -3.10
CA GLU A 31 0.29 7.78 -2.06
C GLU A 31 0.62 8.35 -0.67
N ARG A 32 1.59 9.27 -0.57
CA ARG A 32 1.95 9.90 0.70
C ARG A 32 0.86 10.84 1.20
N LEU A 33 0.26 11.61 0.30
CA LEU A 33 -0.90 12.46 0.61
C LEU A 33 -2.07 11.63 1.13
N ARG A 34 -2.38 10.51 0.49
CA ARG A 34 -3.49 9.64 0.93
C ARG A 34 -3.27 9.06 2.32
N LYS A 35 -2.03 8.76 2.69
CA LYS A 35 -1.69 8.29 4.05
C LYS A 35 -1.87 9.35 5.14
N GLN A 36 -1.78 10.63 4.80
CA GLN A 36 -1.88 11.75 5.74
C GLN A 36 -3.25 12.43 5.74
N SER A 37 -3.99 12.35 4.63
CA SER A 37 -5.26 13.05 4.48
C SER A 37 -6.37 12.35 5.26
N CYS A 38 -7.03 13.10 6.15
CA CYS A 38 -8.16 12.61 6.94
C CYS A 38 -9.50 12.61 6.17
N SER A 39 -9.61 13.41 5.10
CA SER A 39 -10.80 13.50 4.26
C SER A 39 -10.46 13.50 2.77
N ASP A 40 -11.43 13.11 1.95
CA ASP A 40 -11.28 13.11 0.49
C ASP A 40 -11.14 14.54 -0.07
N GLU A 41 -11.84 15.52 0.51
CA GLU A 41 -11.72 16.93 0.10
C GLU A 41 -10.30 17.50 0.33
N LEU A 42 -9.73 17.22 1.50
CA LEU A 42 -8.35 17.62 1.81
C LEU A 42 -7.35 16.93 0.90
N PHE A 43 -7.59 15.66 0.57
CA PHE A 43 -6.80 14.92 -0.41
C PHE A 43 -6.86 15.58 -1.79
N LEU A 44 -8.06 15.87 -2.31
CA LEU A 44 -8.24 16.47 -3.65
C LEU A 44 -7.55 17.83 -3.75
N ARG A 45 -7.74 18.70 -2.75
CA ARG A 45 -7.11 20.03 -2.69
C ARG A 45 -5.59 19.91 -2.66
N SER A 46 -5.06 19.04 -1.79
CA SER A 46 -3.61 18.86 -1.63
C SER A 46 -2.98 18.20 -2.86
N ALA A 47 -3.67 17.25 -3.48
CA ALA A 47 -3.22 16.55 -4.68
C ALA A 47 -3.03 17.51 -5.84
N LYS A 48 -3.96 18.43 -6.06
CA LYS A 48 -3.85 19.45 -7.11
C LYS A 48 -2.61 20.32 -6.91
N PHE A 49 -2.42 20.86 -5.71
CA PHE A 49 -1.23 21.67 -5.41
C PHE A 49 0.07 20.89 -5.52
N ALA A 50 0.07 19.61 -5.14
CA ALA A 50 1.24 18.76 -5.27
C ALA A 50 1.61 18.52 -6.73
N ILE A 51 0.62 18.22 -7.58
CA ILE A 51 0.81 18.00 -9.02
C ILE A 51 1.38 19.25 -9.69
N GLU A 52 0.80 20.42 -9.43
CA GLU A 52 1.31 21.70 -9.95
C GLU A 52 2.76 21.96 -9.49
N ASN A 53 3.06 21.66 -8.23
CA ASN A 53 4.38 21.89 -7.65
C ASN A 53 5.48 20.94 -8.17
N ILE A 54 5.15 19.79 -8.78
CA ILE A 54 6.16 18.86 -9.31
C ILE A 54 7.03 19.53 -10.37
N LEU A 55 6.43 20.33 -11.26
CA LEU A 55 7.17 20.99 -12.34
C LEU A 55 8.06 22.12 -11.82
N HIS A 56 7.57 22.89 -10.83
CA HIS A 56 8.40 23.87 -10.12
C HIS A 56 9.61 23.18 -9.47
N CYS A 57 9.37 22.09 -8.75
CA CYS A 57 10.41 21.28 -8.13
C CYS A 57 11.41 20.74 -9.16
N PHE A 58 10.94 20.26 -10.32
CA PHE A 58 11.82 19.76 -11.38
C PHE A 58 12.60 20.87 -12.08
N SER A 59 12.10 22.11 -12.10
CA SER A 59 12.87 23.27 -12.54
C SER A 59 13.87 23.81 -11.51
N GLY A 60 13.95 23.20 -10.32
CA GLY A 60 14.83 23.63 -9.23
C GLY A 60 14.23 24.71 -8.33
N ASP A 61 12.99 25.14 -8.57
CA ASP A 61 12.27 26.03 -7.67
C ASP A 61 11.59 25.22 -6.57
N HIS A 62 12.19 25.26 -5.38
CA HIS A 62 11.72 24.50 -4.22
C HIS A 62 10.98 25.34 -3.17
N LYS A 63 10.67 26.61 -3.44
CA LYS A 63 10.03 27.53 -2.47
C LYS A 63 8.75 26.94 -1.85
N MET A 64 7.90 26.36 -2.69
CA MET A 64 6.62 25.79 -2.25
C MET A 64 6.70 24.29 -1.89
N CYS A 65 7.87 23.65 -2.01
CA CYS A 65 8.00 22.21 -1.77
C CYS A 65 7.71 21.81 -0.32
N LYS A 66 8.01 22.70 0.65
CA LYS A 66 7.73 22.47 2.07
C LYS A 66 6.22 22.26 2.35
N GLU A 67 5.38 23.00 1.63
CA GLU A 67 3.93 23.00 1.84
C GLU A 67 3.21 22.04 0.89
N ARG A 68 3.64 22.01 -0.37
CA ARG A 68 2.91 21.37 -1.47
C ARG A 68 3.45 20.00 -1.85
N SER A 69 4.68 19.65 -1.47
CA SER A 69 5.29 18.36 -1.81
C SER A 69 5.49 17.48 -0.57
N ARG A 70 5.20 16.19 -0.72
CA ARG A 70 5.45 15.14 0.28
C ARG A 70 6.66 14.29 -0.05
N VAL A 71 7.28 14.46 -1.22
CA VAL A 71 8.46 13.70 -1.62
C VAL A 71 9.75 14.52 -1.53
N CYS A 72 9.74 15.78 -1.97
CA CYS A 72 10.88 16.68 -1.80
C CYS A 72 10.84 17.26 -0.38
N THR A 73 11.74 16.76 0.47
CA THR A 73 12.06 17.38 1.75
C THR A 73 13.09 18.47 1.49
N TYR A 74 12.63 19.73 1.44
CA TYR A 74 13.44 20.92 1.20
C TYR A 74 14.72 20.93 2.06
N ARG A 75 15.81 20.43 1.50
CA ARG A 75 17.21 20.63 1.89
C ARG A 75 18.01 20.48 0.60
N VAL A 76 18.49 21.60 0.07
CA VAL A 76 19.21 21.73 -1.20
C VAL A 76 20.52 20.91 -1.21
N THR A 77 20.93 20.35 -0.08
CA THR A 77 22.32 19.94 0.16
C THR A 77 22.67 18.46 0.01
N SER A 78 21.79 17.52 -0.37
CA SER A 78 22.30 16.11 -0.39
C SER A 78 21.72 15.07 -1.33
N SER A 79 20.70 15.35 -2.17
CA SER A 79 20.23 14.27 -3.05
C SER A 79 19.38 14.75 -4.23
N TYR A 80 20.06 15.00 -5.35
CA TYR A 80 19.40 15.14 -6.66
C TYR A 80 18.75 13.83 -7.16
N LYS A 81 18.69 12.76 -6.35
CA LYS A 81 18.13 11.44 -6.72
C LYS A 81 16.67 11.50 -7.18
N HIS A 82 15.94 12.57 -6.85
CA HIS A 82 14.55 12.75 -7.26
C HIS A 82 14.39 13.43 -8.62
N PHE A 83 15.47 13.96 -9.20
CA PHE A 83 15.50 14.48 -10.56
C PHE A 83 15.78 13.35 -11.56
N PRO A 84 15.17 13.38 -12.75
CA PRO A 84 15.34 12.32 -13.76
C PRO A 84 16.78 12.10 -14.21
N TYR A 85 17.64 13.12 -14.10
CA TYR A 85 19.05 13.05 -14.51
C TYR A 85 20.02 13.53 -13.43
N GLY A 86 19.57 13.65 -12.18
CA GLY A 86 20.40 14.21 -11.12
C GLY A 86 20.60 15.72 -11.21
N GLU A 87 19.88 16.41 -12.09
CA GLU A 87 19.95 17.86 -12.28
C GLU A 87 18.56 18.47 -12.50
N PRO A 88 18.35 19.75 -12.15
CA PRO A 88 17.16 20.50 -12.51
C PRO A 88 16.95 20.59 -14.03
N LEU A 89 15.69 20.50 -14.46
CA LEU A 89 15.30 20.66 -15.85
C LEU A 89 15.15 22.15 -16.18
N ALA A 90 15.79 22.59 -17.26
CA ALA A 90 15.56 23.92 -17.82
C ALA A 90 14.20 23.96 -18.55
N LEU A 91 13.11 24.10 -17.78
CA LEU A 91 11.74 24.15 -18.29
C LEU A 91 11.32 25.59 -18.57
N GLN A 92 10.92 25.87 -19.80
CA GLN A 92 10.22 27.12 -20.12
C GLN A 92 8.77 27.08 -19.64
N GLU A 93 8.13 28.24 -19.51
CA GLU A 93 6.74 28.31 -19.06
C GLU A 93 5.76 27.63 -20.03
N SER A 94 6.06 27.65 -21.33
CA SER A 94 5.35 26.89 -22.36
C SER A 94 5.44 25.38 -22.12
N ASP A 95 6.62 24.88 -21.78
CA ASP A 95 6.85 23.45 -21.49
C ASP A 95 6.06 23.01 -20.26
N LYS A 96 6.08 23.83 -19.21
CA LYS A 96 5.32 23.55 -17.99
C LYS A 96 3.84 23.42 -18.28
N LYS A 97 3.27 24.31 -19.10
CA LYS A 97 1.86 24.26 -19.51
C LYS A 97 1.53 22.98 -20.28
N ILE A 98 2.38 22.56 -21.22
CA ILE A 98 2.17 21.32 -22.00
C ILE A 98 2.20 20.10 -21.09
N VAL A 99 3.24 19.99 -20.24
CA VAL A 99 3.40 18.84 -19.34
C VAL A 99 2.26 18.81 -18.31
N LEU A 100 1.91 19.95 -17.71
CA LEU A 100 0.81 20.06 -16.77
C LEU A 100 -0.53 19.72 -17.44
N GLY A 101 -0.77 20.19 -18.67
CA GLY A 101 -1.95 19.84 -19.45
C GLY A 101 -2.07 18.33 -19.67
N ASN A 102 -0.97 17.65 -19.96
CA ASN A 102 -0.96 16.19 -20.09
C ASN A 102 -1.18 15.46 -18.76
N ILE A 103 -0.61 15.95 -17.65
CA ILE A 103 -0.86 15.37 -16.32
C ILE A 103 -2.33 15.55 -15.93
N ASN A 104 -2.89 16.74 -16.19
CA ASN A 104 -4.28 17.07 -15.87
C ASN A 104 -5.30 16.26 -16.68
N LYS A 105 -4.96 15.75 -17.87
CA LYS A 105 -5.83 14.80 -18.60
C LYS A 105 -6.09 13.51 -17.80
N THR A 106 -5.14 13.08 -16.98
CA THR A 106 -5.27 11.86 -16.16
C THR A 106 -5.70 12.18 -14.72
N PHE A 107 -5.29 13.33 -14.20
CA PHE A 107 -5.50 13.72 -12.79
C PHE A 107 -6.35 14.98 -12.68
N ASP A 108 -7.40 15.08 -13.48
CA ASP A 108 -8.46 16.07 -13.25
C ASP A 108 -9.24 15.76 -11.96
N ALA A 109 -10.22 16.60 -11.64
CA ALA A 109 -11.00 16.43 -10.42
C ALA A 109 -11.71 15.06 -10.35
N THR A 110 -12.13 14.53 -11.48
CA THR A 110 -12.77 13.21 -11.62
C THR A 110 -11.78 12.07 -11.43
N GLY A 111 -10.64 12.11 -12.13
CA GLY A 111 -9.56 11.12 -12.00
C GLY A 111 -8.97 11.12 -10.60
N LEU A 112 -8.81 12.28 -9.96
CA LEU A 112 -8.36 12.35 -8.57
C LEU A 112 -9.38 11.75 -7.58
N LYS A 113 -10.69 11.91 -7.82
CA LYS A 113 -11.73 11.25 -7.03
C LYS A 113 -11.67 9.73 -7.18
N GLU A 114 -11.37 9.22 -8.36
CA GLU A 114 -11.16 7.80 -8.58
C GLU A 114 -9.90 7.31 -7.87
N VAL A 115 -8.78 8.03 -8.02
CA VAL A 115 -7.52 7.72 -7.34
C VAL A 115 -7.68 7.73 -5.82
N ALA A 116 -8.50 8.62 -5.26
CA ALA A 116 -8.81 8.63 -3.83
C ALA A 116 -9.49 7.33 -3.36
N LYS A 117 -10.27 6.70 -4.26
CA LYS A 117 -11.01 5.44 -4.02
C LYS A 117 -10.20 4.20 -4.36
N LEU A 118 -9.13 4.31 -5.15
CA LEU A 118 -8.30 3.18 -5.52
C LEU A 118 -7.64 2.57 -4.27
N PHE A 119 -7.96 1.30 -4.04
CA PHE A 119 -7.25 0.47 -3.08
C PHE A 119 -6.02 -0.14 -3.75
N ASN A 120 -4.95 -0.33 -2.99
CA ASN A 120 -3.83 -1.13 -3.50
C ASN A 120 -4.30 -2.57 -3.77
N THR A 121 -3.70 -3.24 -4.74
CA THR A 121 -4.04 -4.63 -5.12
C THR A 121 -4.11 -5.56 -3.91
N ASN A 122 -3.13 -5.45 -3.01
CA ASN A 122 -3.11 -6.21 -1.75
C ASN A 122 -4.35 -5.95 -0.86
N ALA A 123 -4.86 -4.73 -0.82
CA ALA A 123 -6.06 -4.37 -0.08
C ALA A 123 -7.32 -4.86 -0.77
N CYS A 124 -7.38 -4.82 -2.10
CA CYS A 124 -8.44 -5.44 -2.89
C CYS A 124 -8.48 -6.95 -2.66
N GLU A 125 -7.34 -7.64 -2.81
CA GLU A 125 -7.22 -9.08 -2.56
C GLU A 125 -7.56 -9.43 -1.12
N SER A 126 -7.07 -8.66 -0.15
CA SER A 126 -7.40 -8.87 1.25
C SER A 126 -8.89 -8.63 1.53
N LEU A 127 -9.53 -7.66 0.88
CA LEU A 127 -10.97 -7.44 0.99
C LEU A 127 -11.73 -8.61 0.35
N ASN A 128 -11.36 -9.04 -0.86
CA ASN A 128 -11.95 -10.18 -1.55
C ASN A 128 -11.81 -11.46 -0.73
N ALA A 129 -10.63 -11.73 -0.17
CA ALA A 129 -10.42 -12.84 0.76
C ALA A 129 -11.32 -12.74 1.99
N SER A 130 -11.54 -11.52 2.52
CA SER A 130 -12.50 -11.32 3.62
C SER A 130 -13.93 -11.61 3.15
N VAL A 131 -14.34 -11.10 1.99
CA VAL A 131 -15.68 -11.36 1.41
C VAL A 131 -15.90 -12.86 1.22
N PHE A 132 -14.92 -13.59 0.69
CA PHE A 132 -15.03 -15.04 0.50
C PHE A 132 -15.04 -15.86 1.80
N GLN A 133 -14.62 -15.28 2.93
CA GLN A 133 -14.86 -15.91 4.25
C GLN A 133 -16.33 -15.80 4.67
N TYR A 134 -17.03 -14.73 4.27
CA TYR A 134 -18.47 -14.56 4.54
C TYR A 134 -19.33 -15.27 3.49
N ALA A 135 -18.93 -15.22 2.22
CA ALA A 135 -19.61 -15.84 1.10
C ALA A 135 -18.63 -16.74 0.30
N PRO A 136 -18.40 -17.99 0.76
CA PRO A 136 -17.57 -18.94 0.04
C PRO A 136 -18.07 -19.16 -1.39
N LYS A 137 -17.14 -19.27 -2.35
CA LYS A 137 -17.46 -19.47 -3.78
C LYS A 137 -18.25 -20.75 -4.06
N THR A 138 -18.17 -21.73 -3.17
CA THR A 138 -18.82 -23.04 -3.28
C THR A 138 -20.28 -23.02 -2.84
N SER A 139 -20.77 -21.91 -2.27
CA SER A 139 -22.12 -21.82 -1.75
C SER A 139 -22.99 -20.91 -2.62
N PHE A 140 -24.20 -21.38 -2.92
CA PHE A 140 -25.18 -20.70 -3.77
C PHE A 140 -25.94 -19.59 -2.99
N TYR A 141 -25.21 -18.65 -2.37
CA TYR A 141 -25.82 -17.52 -1.65
C TYR A 141 -26.38 -16.43 -2.57
N ALA A 142 -26.91 -16.75 -3.75
CA ALA A 142 -27.33 -15.74 -4.74
C ALA A 142 -28.27 -14.68 -4.14
N ARG A 143 -29.24 -15.10 -3.32
CA ARG A 143 -30.19 -14.18 -2.64
C ARG A 143 -29.54 -13.27 -1.58
N ASN A 144 -28.50 -13.76 -0.89
CA ASN A 144 -27.91 -13.08 0.28
C ASN A 144 -26.49 -12.55 0.03
N PHE A 145 -25.94 -12.74 -1.17
CA PHE A 145 -24.55 -12.43 -1.49
C PHE A 145 -24.22 -10.96 -1.24
N ALA A 146 -25.10 -10.05 -1.68
CA ALA A 146 -24.92 -8.62 -1.47
C ALA A 146 -24.83 -8.28 0.04
N ALA A 147 -25.72 -8.85 0.87
CA ALA A 147 -25.70 -8.62 2.32
C ALA A 147 -24.42 -9.15 2.98
N LEU A 148 -23.91 -10.30 2.53
CA LEU A 148 -22.65 -10.87 3.00
C LEU A 148 -21.45 -10.00 2.60
N CYS A 149 -21.43 -9.50 1.37
CA CYS A 149 -20.42 -8.54 0.91
C CYS A 149 -20.44 -7.25 1.74
N HIS A 150 -21.62 -6.66 1.96
CA HIS A 150 -21.77 -5.47 2.80
C HIS A 150 -21.32 -5.73 4.23
N SER A 151 -21.63 -6.90 4.80
CA SER A 151 -21.19 -7.30 6.14
C SER A 151 -19.67 -7.41 6.25
N ALA A 152 -19.03 -7.97 5.22
CA ALA A 152 -17.57 -8.07 5.15
C ALA A 152 -16.91 -6.68 5.04
N VAL A 153 -17.43 -5.80 4.18
CA VAL A 153 -16.93 -4.42 4.02
C VAL A 153 -17.11 -3.63 5.32
N HIS A 154 -18.29 -3.69 5.92
CA HIS A 154 -18.60 -2.98 7.17
C HIS A 154 -17.69 -3.43 8.33
N THR A 155 -17.49 -4.74 8.45
CA THR A 155 -16.59 -5.35 9.45
C THR A 155 -15.12 -5.01 9.21
N ARG A 156 -14.70 -4.86 7.95
CA ARG A 156 -13.34 -4.43 7.60
C ARG A 156 -13.11 -2.96 7.96
N SER A 157 -14.07 -2.09 7.64
CA SER A 157 -13.97 -0.64 7.85
C SER A 157 -14.03 -0.25 9.33
N LEU A 158 -14.93 -0.83 10.11
CA LEU A 158 -15.16 -0.45 11.51
C LEU A 158 -14.53 -1.39 12.54
N GLY A 159 -14.15 -2.60 12.13
CA GLY A 159 -13.81 -3.69 13.04
C GLY A 159 -15.05 -4.49 13.46
N PRO A 160 -14.89 -5.76 13.88
CA PRO A 160 -16.01 -6.66 14.17
C PRO A 160 -16.85 -6.18 15.33
N SER A 161 -16.25 -5.65 16.40
CA SER A 161 -17.01 -5.13 17.54
C SER A 161 -17.97 -4.01 17.12
N LYS A 162 -17.43 -2.92 16.57
CA LYS A 162 -18.23 -1.75 16.16
C LYS A 162 -19.22 -2.10 15.07
N SER A 163 -18.83 -2.98 14.14
CA SER A 163 -19.71 -3.47 13.08
C SER A 163 -20.93 -4.19 13.66
N SER A 164 -20.72 -5.19 14.51
CA SER A 164 -21.80 -5.94 15.15
C SER A 164 -22.67 -5.06 16.05
N MET A 165 -22.09 -4.13 16.81
CA MET A 165 -22.86 -3.22 17.65
C MET A 165 -23.80 -2.33 16.83
N LYS A 166 -23.31 -1.74 15.74
CA LYS A 166 -24.14 -0.89 14.86
C LYS A 166 -25.24 -1.68 14.15
N VAL A 167 -24.93 -2.90 13.72
CA VAL A 167 -25.92 -3.78 13.09
C VAL A 167 -26.99 -4.16 14.11
N ALA A 168 -26.61 -4.56 15.32
CA ALA A 168 -27.55 -4.88 16.38
C ALA A 168 -28.44 -3.68 16.71
N GLU A 169 -27.85 -2.51 16.97
CA GLU A 169 -28.58 -1.27 17.27
C GLU A 169 -29.59 -0.93 16.17
N LYS A 170 -29.22 -1.10 14.89
CA LYS A 170 -30.12 -0.80 13.77
C LYS A 170 -31.24 -1.84 13.60
N VAL A 171 -30.98 -3.11 13.91
CA VAL A 171 -31.96 -4.20 13.74
C VAL A 171 -32.92 -4.29 14.94
N THR A 172 -32.40 -4.18 16.16
CA THR A 172 -33.20 -4.33 17.38
C THR A 172 -33.71 -2.99 17.93
N GLY A 173 -33.20 -1.87 17.43
CA GLY A 173 -33.48 -0.53 17.96
C GLY A 173 -32.85 -0.26 19.33
N THR A 174 -32.11 -1.22 19.90
CA THR A 174 -31.57 -1.15 21.26
C THR A 174 -30.06 -0.95 21.26
N LYS A 175 -29.62 0.09 21.99
CA LYS A 175 -28.20 0.35 22.20
C LYS A 175 -27.63 -0.67 23.18
N ILE A 176 -26.58 -1.38 22.78
CA ILE A 176 -25.86 -2.29 23.67
C ILE A 176 -25.18 -1.46 24.77
N SER A 177 -25.54 -1.72 26.03
CA SER A 177 -24.94 -1.05 27.19
C SER A 177 -23.43 -1.26 27.25
N LEU A 178 -22.68 -0.20 27.58
CA LEU A 178 -21.23 -0.22 27.74
C LEU A 178 -20.75 -1.14 28.87
N HIS A 179 -21.62 -1.43 29.84
CA HIS A 179 -21.31 -2.33 30.95
C HIS A 179 -21.79 -3.76 30.70
N SER A 180 -22.44 -4.03 29.56
CA SER A 180 -22.91 -5.38 29.25
C SER A 180 -21.75 -6.35 29.01
N MET A 181 -21.98 -7.63 29.34
CA MET A 181 -21.05 -8.72 29.04
C MET A 181 -20.75 -8.81 27.54
N ILE A 182 -21.78 -8.59 26.70
CA ILE A 182 -21.67 -8.62 25.24
C ILE A 182 -20.67 -7.56 24.75
N TYR A 183 -20.80 -6.32 25.24
CA TYR A 183 -19.87 -5.24 24.89
C TYR A 183 -18.42 -5.59 25.26
N ASN A 184 -18.20 -6.12 26.46
CA ASN A 184 -16.87 -6.52 26.94
C ASN A 184 -16.26 -7.65 26.09
N GLN A 185 -17.06 -8.63 25.68
CA GLN A 185 -16.62 -9.71 24.79
C GLN A 185 -16.25 -9.18 23.40
N LEU A 186 -17.06 -8.32 22.81
CA LEU A 186 -16.78 -7.70 21.50
C LEU A 186 -15.50 -6.86 21.56
N LYS A 187 -15.33 -6.05 22.61
CA LYS A 187 -14.11 -5.27 22.86
C LYS A 187 -12.88 -6.15 23.05
N ALA A 188 -13.00 -7.30 23.72
CA ALA A 188 -11.92 -8.28 23.87
C ALA A 188 -11.50 -8.88 22.52
N LYS A 189 -12.47 -9.22 21.64
CA LYS A 189 -12.18 -9.70 20.28
C LYS A 189 -11.40 -8.66 19.46
N ASP A 190 -11.79 -7.40 19.53
CA ASP A 190 -11.08 -6.30 18.87
C ASP A 190 -9.66 -6.11 19.40
N ARG A 191 -9.46 -6.17 20.73
CA ARG A 191 -8.14 -6.10 21.36
C ARG A 191 -7.23 -7.23 20.89
N ARG A 192 -7.73 -8.47 20.87
CA ARG A 192 -6.99 -9.64 20.38
C ARG A 192 -6.60 -9.48 18.91
N ARG A 193 -7.54 -9.04 18.05
CA ARG A 193 -7.27 -8.77 16.64
C ARG A 193 -6.17 -7.72 16.44
N LYS A 194 -6.21 -6.62 17.20
CA LYS A 194 -5.17 -5.57 17.15
C LYS A 194 -3.81 -6.10 17.60
N TYR A 195 -3.77 -6.87 18.70
CA TYR A 195 -2.56 -7.53 19.18
C TYR A 195 -1.97 -8.45 18.10
N ASP A 196 -2.78 -9.35 17.53
CA ASP A 196 -2.33 -10.26 16.49
C ASP A 196 -1.86 -9.54 15.23
N SER A 197 -2.54 -8.47 14.82
CA SER A 197 -2.11 -7.65 13.68
C SER A 197 -0.74 -7.03 13.92
N ARG A 198 -0.51 -6.45 15.12
CA ARG A 198 0.79 -5.87 15.50
C ARG A 198 1.87 -6.93 15.59
N ARG A 199 1.57 -8.06 16.25
CA ARG A 199 2.49 -9.21 16.36
C ARG A 199 2.89 -9.72 14.98
N LYS A 200 1.93 -9.93 14.07
CA LYS A 200 2.19 -10.41 12.70
C LYS A 200 3.00 -9.45 11.84
N ALA A 201 2.93 -8.14 12.12
CA ALA A 201 3.74 -7.14 11.44
C ALA A 201 5.21 -7.13 11.89
N SER A 202 5.51 -7.62 13.11
CA SER A 202 6.86 -7.61 13.68
C SER A 202 7.85 -8.46 12.88
N VAL A 203 9.11 -8.00 12.81
CA VAL A 203 10.21 -8.71 12.16
C VAL A 203 10.44 -10.07 12.82
N ARG A 204 10.45 -10.12 14.16
CA ARG A 204 10.57 -11.35 14.94
C ARG A 204 9.56 -12.41 14.52
N TYR A 205 8.28 -12.05 14.40
CA TYR A 205 7.25 -12.99 13.95
C TYR A 205 7.49 -13.48 12.52
N LYS A 206 7.90 -12.60 11.60
CA LYS A 206 8.20 -12.97 10.21
C LYS A 206 9.37 -13.96 10.11
N ILE A 207 10.43 -13.73 10.87
CA ILE A 207 11.59 -14.63 10.98
C ILE A 207 11.15 -16.00 11.50
N VAL A 208 10.46 -16.04 12.64
CA VAL A 208 9.97 -17.30 13.24
C VAL A 208 9.05 -18.04 12.26
N ARG A 209 8.12 -17.34 11.61
CA ARG A 209 7.22 -17.93 10.61
C ARG A 209 7.97 -18.51 9.41
N PHE A 210 9.03 -17.86 8.95
CA PHE A 210 9.87 -18.35 7.86
C PHE A 210 10.53 -19.68 8.24
N TYR A 211 11.19 -19.76 9.40
CA TYR A 211 11.82 -21.00 9.85
C TYR A 211 10.82 -22.14 10.10
N LEU A 212 9.65 -21.83 10.66
CA LEU A 212 8.58 -22.82 10.84
C LEU A 212 8.09 -23.38 9.49
N ARG A 213 7.94 -22.53 8.47
CA ARG A 213 7.58 -22.97 7.11
C ARG A 213 8.67 -23.81 6.47
N LYS A 214 9.94 -23.40 6.61
CA LYS A 214 11.09 -24.18 6.11
C LYS A 214 11.14 -25.57 6.75
N ARG A 215 10.94 -25.65 8.08
CA ARG A 215 10.86 -26.93 8.81
C ARG A 215 9.69 -27.79 8.31
N HIS A 216 8.52 -27.21 8.08
CA HIS A 216 7.37 -27.94 7.56
C HIS A 216 7.57 -28.43 6.12
N ALA A 217 8.12 -27.59 5.23
CA ALA A 217 8.44 -27.97 3.86
C ALA A 217 9.47 -29.09 3.83
N ASN A 218 10.53 -28.99 4.63
CA ASN A 218 11.53 -30.06 4.76
C ASN A 218 10.90 -31.36 5.27
N ARG A 219 10.01 -31.29 6.28
CA ARG A 219 9.27 -32.49 6.75
C ARG A 219 8.41 -33.12 5.66
N ALA A 220 7.72 -32.31 4.86
CA ALA A 220 6.95 -32.82 3.72
C ALA A 220 7.87 -33.47 2.68
N LEU A 221 9.03 -32.86 2.39
CA LEU A 221 10.03 -33.46 1.50
C LEU A 221 10.63 -34.77 2.04
N TYR A 222 10.82 -34.90 3.36
CA TYR A 222 11.29 -36.15 3.97
C TYR A 222 10.20 -37.22 3.99
N ARG A 223 8.95 -36.85 4.22
CA ARG A 223 7.80 -37.78 4.25
C ARG A 223 7.40 -38.24 2.84
N ASP A 224 7.44 -37.33 1.87
CA ASP A 224 6.95 -37.53 0.51
C ASP A 224 8.11 -37.70 -0.50
N GLY A 225 9.36 -37.79 -0.01
CA GLY A 225 10.55 -37.98 -0.82
C GLY A 225 10.88 -39.45 -1.07
N LEU A 226 11.42 -39.74 -2.25
CA LEU A 226 11.89 -41.07 -2.69
C LEU A 226 12.95 -41.74 -1.78
N TYR A 227 13.46 -41.02 -0.77
CA TYR A 227 14.45 -41.50 0.20
C TYR A 227 13.86 -41.79 1.59
N ALA A 228 12.54 -41.98 1.70
CA ALA A 228 11.92 -42.60 2.87
C ALA A 228 12.22 -44.12 2.96
N SER A 229 13.41 -44.54 2.53
CA SER A 229 13.87 -45.92 2.63
C SER A 229 14.32 -46.21 4.05
N GLU A 230 13.86 -47.34 4.57
CA GLU A 230 14.03 -47.90 5.91
C GLU A 230 15.50 -48.16 6.28
N SER A 231 16.28 -47.12 6.53
CA SER A 231 17.50 -47.16 7.36
C SER A 231 18.17 -45.81 7.30
N MET A 232 18.01 -44.98 8.32
CA MET A 232 18.95 -43.87 8.54
C MET A 232 19.94 -44.32 9.61
N PRO A 233 21.21 -44.57 9.26
CA PRO A 233 22.27 -44.62 10.25
C PRO A 233 22.35 -43.24 10.91
N SER A 234 22.44 -43.21 12.24
CA SER A 234 22.70 -42.02 13.02
C SER A 234 23.97 -41.35 12.51
N THR A 235 23.84 -40.36 11.65
CA THR A 235 24.96 -39.55 11.17
C THR A 235 24.84 -38.16 11.75
N SER A 236 25.90 -37.86 12.48
CA SER A 236 26.25 -36.62 13.16
C SER A 236 25.88 -35.37 12.35
N ALA A 237 25.48 -34.35 13.10
CA ALA A 237 25.36 -32.99 12.63
C ALA A 237 26.72 -32.51 12.06
N ALA A 238 26.95 -32.68 10.77
CA ALA A 238 27.92 -31.89 10.05
C ALA A 238 27.29 -30.52 9.84
N ASP A 239 27.70 -29.57 10.67
CA ASP A 239 27.45 -28.14 10.51
C ASP A 239 27.92 -27.69 9.12
N HIS A 240 26.97 -27.52 8.20
CA HIS A 240 27.24 -26.79 6.97
C HIS A 240 27.32 -25.29 7.30
N SER A 241 28.54 -24.85 7.61
CA SER A 241 28.96 -23.46 7.65
C SER A 241 28.80 -22.81 6.27
N TYR A 242 27.65 -22.20 6.04
CA TYR A 242 27.47 -21.20 4.99
C TYR A 242 27.01 -19.89 5.64
N GLY A 243 27.99 -19.03 5.94
CA GLY A 243 27.80 -17.59 5.96
C GLY A 243 27.46 -16.96 7.32
N LEU A 244 28.49 -16.46 7.99
CA LEU A 244 28.78 -15.02 8.12
C LEU A 244 30.13 -14.90 8.81
N LYS A 245 31.18 -14.59 8.03
CA LYS A 245 32.39 -13.98 8.61
C LYS A 245 32.02 -12.52 8.89
N VAL A 246 31.92 -12.18 10.17
CA VAL A 246 32.03 -10.79 10.65
C VAL A 246 33.50 -10.53 10.94
#